data_AF-A0A974U0S6-F1
#
_entry.id   AF-A0A974U0S6-F1
#
_cell.length_a   1.000
_cell.length_b   1.000
_cell.length_c   1.000
_cell.angle_alpha   90.00
_cell.angle_beta   90.00
_cell.angle_gamma   90.00
#
_symmetry.space_group_name_H-M   'P 1'
#
loop_
_entity.id
_entity.type
_entity.pdbx_description
1 polymer ?
#
loop_
_entity_poly.entity_id
_entity_poly.type
_entity_poly.pdbx_seq_one_letter_code
_entity_poly.pdbx_strand_id
1 'polypeptide(L)'
;MTEMETAGGAERKRGSGARLVYDVLRDEILDLVILPGSAIDEVQLAERFGMSRTPIREALVRLSGEGLIDTLPNRSTMVSNIDFLNMHTYFDALTLMYRVTTQLAAQYHRPADLDGIRALQAEFAAAVEAQDALAMIATNAAFHLAIAEAGRNPYFTSLFKRLLDEGRRILRLYYQSYHDRLPHRFVEEHDEMIAAIAARDLALSERLGRAHADQIVEQVRKLLVRDERLEIGM
;
A
#
# COMPACT_ATOMS: atom_id res chain seq x y z
N MET A 1 -46.98 34.45 1.33
CA MET A 1 -46.48 33.66 2.48
C MET A 1 -46.75 32.22 2.13
N THR A 2 -45.78 31.41 1.74
CA THR A 2 -44.49 31.19 2.43
C THR A 2 -43.41 30.85 1.39
N GLU A 3 -42.24 31.43 1.57
CA GLU A 3 -41.07 31.31 0.69
C GLU A 3 -40.45 29.91 0.78
N MET A 4 -40.04 29.38 -0.38
CA MET A 4 -39.14 28.24 -0.50
C MET A 4 -37.72 28.70 -0.15
N GLU A 5 -37.26 28.33 1.05
CA GLU A 5 -35.83 28.41 1.37
C GLU A 5 -35.07 27.31 0.62
N THR A 6 -34.34 27.72 -0.40
CA THR A 6 -33.29 26.91 -1.01
C THR A 6 -32.13 26.78 -0.04
N ALA A 7 -31.98 25.60 0.56
CA ALA A 7 -30.82 25.26 1.39
C ALA A 7 -29.54 25.33 0.54
N GLY A 8 -28.65 26.24 0.92
CA GLY A 8 -27.38 26.51 0.25
C GLY A 8 -26.49 25.27 0.16
N GLY A 9 -26.19 24.86 -1.07
CA GLY A 9 -25.11 23.91 -1.35
C GLY A 9 -23.79 24.53 -0.93
N ALA A 10 -23.16 23.96 0.11
CA ALA A 10 -21.82 24.34 0.51
C ALA A 10 -20.88 24.23 -0.69
N GLU A 11 -20.31 25.36 -1.10
CA GLU A 11 -19.33 25.47 -2.17
C GLU A 11 -18.10 24.62 -1.80
N ARG A 12 -18.07 23.35 -2.26
CA ARG A 12 -16.91 22.47 -2.08
C ARG A 12 -15.72 23.13 -2.75
N LYS A 13 -14.70 23.53 -1.96
CA LYS A 13 -13.45 24.13 -2.45
C LYS A 13 -12.94 23.35 -3.67
N ARG A 14 -12.66 24.05 -4.79
CA ARG A 14 -12.12 23.44 -6.03
C ARG A 14 -10.95 22.52 -5.67
N GLY A 15 -11.01 21.26 -6.14
CA GLY A 15 -10.01 20.22 -5.86
C GLY A 15 -10.32 19.25 -4.70
N SER A 16 -11.24 19.60 -3.80
CA SER A 16 -11.64 18.70 -2.69
C SER A 16 -12.33 17.42 -3.18
N GLY A 17 -13.18 17.53 -4.21
CA GLY A 17 -13.89 16.38 -4.79
C GLY A 17 -12.95 15.36 -5.45
N ALA A 18 -11.99 15.82 -6.25
CA ALA A 18 -11.01 14.94 -6.89
C ALA A 18 -10.12 14.21 -5.87
N ARG A 19 -9.74 14.89 -4.78
CA ARG A 19 -8.98 14.27 -3.68
C ARG A 19 -9.79 13.18 -2.99
N LEU A 20 -11.04 13.45 -2.62
CA LEU A 20 -11.91 12.46 -2.00
C LEU A 20 -12.07 11.21 -2.86
N VAL A 21 -12.35 11.40 -4.16
CA VAL A 21 -12.51 10.28 -5.10
C VAL A 21 -11.21 9.48 -5.23
N TYR A 22 -10.08 10.17 -5.32
CA TYR A 22 -8.76 9.52 -5.36
C TYR A 22 -8.50 8.70 -4.10
N ASP A 23 -8.66 9.29 -2.91
CA ASP A 23 -8.36 8.63 -1.64
C ASP A 23 -9.22 7.35 -1.48
N VAL A 24 -10.53 7.45 -1.75
CA VAL A 24 -11.45 6.31 -1.67
C VAL A 24 -11.11 5.20 -2.68
N LEU A 25 -10.94 5.55 -3.97
CA LEU A 25 -10.66 4.54 -4.99
C LEU A 25 -9.29 3.90 -4.78
N ARG A 26 -8.31 4.66 -4.30
CA ARG A 26 -6.99 4.15 -3.98
C ARG A 26 -7.07 3.08 -2.91
N ASP A 27 -7.76 3.35 -1.82
CA ASP A 27 -7.91 2.38 -0.72
C ASP A 27 -8.68 1.15 -1.20
N GLU A 28 -9.76 1.32 -1.96
CA GLU A 28 -10.53 0.20 -2.54
C GLU A 28 -9.70 -0.69 -3.48
N ILE A 29 -8.78 -0.11 -4.25
CA ILE A 29 -7.86 -0.87 -5.11
C ILE A 29 -6.80 -1.58 -4.27
N LEU A 30 -6.23 -0.95 -3.25
CA LEU A 30 -5.18 -1.53 -2.43
C LEU A 30 -5.69 -2.63 -1.51
N ASP A 31 -6.92 -2.50 -1.03
CA ASP A 31 -7.59 -3.44 -0.13
C ASP A 31 -8.34 -4.56 -0.89
N LEU A 32 -8.25 -4.52 -2.23
CA LEU A 32 -8.89 -5.44 -3.18
C LEU A 32 -10.42 -5.49 -3.09
N VAL A 33 -11.04 -4.37 -2.71
CA VAL A 33 -12.49 -4.17 -2.89
C VAL A 33 -12.81 -4.06 -4.38
N ILE A 34 -11.95 -3.39 -5.14
CA ILE A 34 -11.95 -3.43 -6.61
C ILE A 34 -10.78 -4.30 -7.06
N LEU A 35 -11.09 -5.46 -7.64
CA LEU A 35 -10.09 -6.47 -7.97
C LEU A 35 -9.17 -6.03 -9.13
N PRO A 36 -7.92 -6.50 -9.18
CA PRO A 36 -7.05 -6.34 -10.36
C PRO A 36 -7.77 -6.86 -11.61
N GLY A 37 -7.69 -6.13 -12.71
CA GLY A 37 -8.39 -6.49 -13.94
C GLY A 37 -9.82 -5.93 -14.04
N SER A 38 -10.38 -5.37 -12.96
CA SER A 38 -11.75 -4.84 -12.99
C SER A 38 -11.84 -3.59 -13.86
N ALA A 39 -12.87 -3.50 -14.70
CA ALA A 39 -13.16 -2.30 -15.47
C ALA A 39 -13.60 -1.14 -14.56
N ILE A 40 -13.18 0.07 -14.90
CA ILE A 40 -13.56 1.31 -14.22
C ILE A 40 -14.40 2.15 -15.18
N ASP A 41 -15.66 2.37 -14.81
CA ASP A 41 -16.60 3.20 -15.56
C ASP A 41 -16.74 4.58 -14.92
N GLU A 42 -16.27 5.62 -15.61
CA GLU A 42 -16.36 7.01 -15.16
C GLU A 42 -17.81 7.47 -14.89
N VAL A 43 -18.79 6.95 -15.62
CA VAL A 43 -20.21 7.33 -15.48
C VAL A 43 -20.76 6.75 -14.18
N GLN A 44 -20.51 5.47 -13.93
CA GLN A 44 -20.92 4.82 -12.68
C GLN A 44 -20.25 5.44 -11.47
N LEU A 45 -18.96 5.82 -11.58
CA LEU A 45 -18.27 6.53 -10.51
C LEU A 45 -18.85 7.94 -10.27
N ALA A 46 -19.16 8.69 -11.33
CA ALA A 46 -19.77 10.00 -11.20
C ALA A 46 -21.12 9.93 -10.45
N GLU A 47 -21.95 8.95 -10.79
CA GLU A 47 -23.22 8.66 -10.09
C GLU A 47 -22.99 8.25 -8.64
N ARG A 48 -22.08 7.30 -8.39
CA ARG A 48 -21.73 6.81 -7.04
C ARG A 48 -21.30 7.93 -6.10
N PHE A 49 -20.46 8.85 -6.57
CA PHE A 49 -19.94 9.96 -5.75
C PHE A 49 -20.85 11.20 -5.76
N GLY A 50 -21.92 11.22 -6.56
CA GLY A 50 -22.78 12.40 -6.74
C GLY A 50 -22.00 13.61 -7.26
N MET A 51 -21.05 13.38 -8.18
CA MET A 51 -20.16 14.41 -8.73
C MET A 51 -20.21 14.44 -10.26
N SER A 52 -19.72 15.52 -10.87
CA SER A 52 -19.48 15.54 -12.32
C SER A 52 -18.29 14.65 -12.70
N ARG A 53 -18.11 14.37 -14.00
CA ARG A 53 -17.01 13.52 -14.49
C ARG A 53 -15.62 14.13 -14.34
N THR A 54 -15.50 15.45 -14.20
CA THR A 54 -14.20 16.14 -14.09
C THR A 54 -13.38 15.69 -12.87
N PRO A 55 -13.89 15.76 -11.62
CA PRO A 55 -13.16 15.24 -10.46
C PRO A 55 -12.87 13.74 -10.51
N ILE A 56 -13.73 12.95 -11.17
CA ILE A 56 -13.48 11.52 -11.41
C ILE A 56 -12.25 11.34 -12.29
N ARG A 57 -12.19 12.01 -13.44
CA ARG A 57 -11.05 11.94 -14.36
C ARG A 57 -9.75 12.40 -13.71
N GLU A 58 -9.79 13.48 -12.92
CA GLU A 58 -8.62 13.96 -12.19
C GLU A 58 -8.09 12.91 -11.20
N ALA A 59 -8.97 12.20 -10.50
CA ALA A 59 -8.60 11.11 -9.61
C ALA A 59 -7.99 9.92 -10.38
N LEU A 60 -8.63 9.51 -11.49
CA LEU A 60 -8.15 8.41 -12.34
C LEU A 60 -6.77 8.71 -12.95
N VAL A 61 -6.51 9.94 -13.40
CA VAL A 61 -5.19 10.33 -13.92
C VAL A 61 -4.10 10.17 -12.85
N ARG A 62 -4.39 10.51 -11.60
CA ARG A 62 -3.44 10.33 -10.48
C ARG A 62 -3.18 8.85 -10.20
N LEU A 63 -4.24 8.05 -10.10
CA LEU A 63 -4.13 6.60 -9.91
C LEU A 63 -3.33 5.93 -11.04
N SER A 64 -3.49 6.41 -12.27
CA SER A 64 -2.71 5.91 -13.42
C SER A 64 -1.24 6.31 -13.33
N GLY A 65 -0.94 7.54 -12.87
CA GLY A 65 0.43 7.98 -12.58
C GLY A 65 1.12 7.20 -11.44
N GLU A 66 0.34 6.51 -10.61
CA GLU A 66 0.81 5.59 -9.56
C GLU A 66 0.86 4.13 -10.02
N GLY A 67 0.36 3.80 -11.22
CA GLY A 67 0.32 2.43 -11.74
C GLY A 67 -0.76 1.54 -11.08
N LEU A 68 -1.76 2.15 -10.45
CA LEU A 68 -2.89 1.42 -9.84
C LEU A 68 -4.00 1.13 -10.85
N ILE A 69 -4.07 1.92 -11.93
CA ILE A 69 -5.00 1.72 -13.04
C ILE A 69 -4.29 1.91 -14.39
N ASP A 70 -4.74 1.14 -15.37
CA ASP A 70 -4.30 1.22 -16.75
C ASP A 70 -5.38 1.87 -17.61
N THR A 71 -4.96 2.72 -18.55
CA THR A 71 -5.84 3.27 -19.59
C THR A 71 -5.50 2.60 -20.91
N LEU A 72 -6.42 1.77 -21.40
CA LEU A 72 -6.27 1.02 -22.64
C LEU A 72 -6.50 1.93 -23.88
N PRO A 73 -6.01 1.53 -25.08
CA PRO A 73 -6.10 2.35 -26.30
C PRO A 73 -7.52 2.79 -26.70
N ASN A 74 -8.54 2.00 -26.34
CA ASN A 74 -9.95 2.32 -26.58
C ASN A 74 -10.57 3.24 -25.48
N ARG A 75 -9.74 3.87 -24.65
CA ARG A 75 -10.13 4.66 -23.46
C ARG A 75 -10.93 3.87 -22.42
N SER A 76 -10.81 2.54 -22.42
CA SER A 76 -11.27 1.73 -21.29
C SER A 76 -10.23 1.85 -20.18
N THR A 77 -10.69 2.16 -18.98
CA THR A 77 -9.84 2.20 -17.79
C THR A 77 -10.10 0.94 -16.97
N MET A 78 -9.06 0.36 -16.39
CA MET A 78 -9.18 -0.82 -15.53
C MET A 78 -8.15 -0.77 -14.40
N VAL A 79 -8.41 -1.48 -13.31
CA VAL A 79 -7.40 -1.69 -12.26
C VAL A 79 -6.24 -2.49 -12.83
N SER A 80 -5.01 -2.01 -12.65
CA SER A 80 -3.81 -2.66 -13.17
C SER A 80 -3.68 -4.08 -12.60
N ASN A 81 -3.31 -5.02 -13.45
CA ASN A 81 -3.05 -6.41 -13.04
C ASN A 81 -1.75 -6.52 -12.23
N ILE A 82 -1.69 -7.53 -11.35
CA ILE A 82 -0.45 -7.94 -10.70
C ILE A 82 0.27 -8.93 -11.62
N ASP A 83 1.49 -8.59 -12.04
CA ASP A 83 2.29 -9.44 -12.93
C ASP A 83 3.02 -10.54 -12.13
N PHE A 84 2.30 -11.62 -11.84
CA PHE A 84 2.86 -12.78 -11.16
C PHE A 84 3.95 -13.52 -11.97
N LEU A 85 3.97 -13.40 -13.30
CA LEU A 85 4.96 -14.08 -14.14
C LEU A 85 6.35 -13.44 -14.00
N ASN A 86 6.40 -12.11 -13.85
CA ASN A 86 7.65 -11.36 -13.71
C ASN A 86 7.93 -10.90 -12.26
N MET A 87 7.28 -11.53 -11.28
CA MET A 87 7.36 -11.17 -9.86
C MET A 87 8.79 -11.13 -9.29
N HIS A 88 9.71 -11.91 -9.86
CA HIS A 88 11.13 -11.87 -9.47
C HIS A 88 11.76 -10.47 -9.61
N THR A 89 11.40 -9.72 -10.67
CA THR A 89 11.89 -8.36 -10.87
C THR A 89 11.37 -7.38 -9.82
N TYR A 90 10.12 -7.57 -9.38
CA TYR A 90 9.55 -6.83 -8.27
C TYR A 90 10.28 -7.14 -6.96
N PHE A 91 10.57 -8.41 -6.68
CA PHE A 91 11.31 -8.82 -5.48
C PHE A 91 12.73 -8.24 -5.43
N ASP A 92 13.45 -8.20 -6.56
CA ASP A 92 14.78 -7.58 -6.64
C ASP A 92 14.71 -6.09 -6.26
N ALA A 93 13.75 -5.36 -6.84
CA ALA A 93 13.55 -3.94 -6.55
C ALA A 93 13.12 -3.71 -5.10
N LEU A 94 12.18 -4.49 -4.60
CA LEU A 94 11.65 -4.40 -3.24
C LEU A 94 12.77 -4.65 -2.20
N THR A 95 13.55 -5.71 -2.40
CA THR A 95 14.67 -6.06 -1.51
C THR A 95 15.73 -4.98 -1.49
N LEU A 96 16.08 -4.42 -2.65
CA LEU A 96 17.01 -3.29 -2.71
C LEU A 96 16.47 -2.08 -1.95
N MET A 97 15.19 -1.76 -2.11
CA MET A 97 14.57 -0.62 -1.43
C MET A 97 14.55 -0.79 0.08
N TYR A 98 14.10 -1.92 0.62
CA TYR A 98 14.15 -2.17 2.07
C TYR A 98 15.56 -1.98 2.65
N ARG A 99 16.59 -2.49 1.97
CA ARG A 99 17.98 -2.38 2.39
C ARG A 99 18.46 -0.94 2.44
N VAL A 100 18.31 -0.22 1.33
CA VAL A 100 18.85 1.14 1.20
C VAL A 100 18.06 2.15 2.05
N THR A 101 16.73 2.02 2.14
CA THR A 101 15.91 2.97 2.91
C THR A 101 16.15 2.82 4.41
N THR A 102 16.22 1.59 4.92
CA THR A 102 16.50 1.32 6.34
C THR A 102 17.90 1.79 6.74
N GLN A 103 18.92 1.54 5.89
CA GLN A 103 20.27 2.06 6.12
C GLN A 103 20.32 3.59 6.13
N LEU A 104 19.67 4.23 5.16
CA LEU A 104 19.62 5.70 5.09
C LEU A 104 18.89 6.30 6.29
N ALA A 105 17.82 5.65 6.79
CA ALA A 105 17.15 6.07 8.01
C ALA A 105 18.11 6.07 9.21
N ALA A 106 18.92 5.01 9.37
CA ALA A 106 19.94 4.96 10.42
C ALA A 106 20.95 6.12 10.30
N GLN A 107 21.31 6.50 9.07
CA GLN A 107 22.24 7.59 8.81
C GLN A 107 21.62 8.98 9.02
N TYR A 108 20.37 9.22 8.61
CA TYR A 108 19.81 10.57 8.45
C TYR A 108 18.59 10.89 9.30
N HIS A 109 18.06 9.93 10.09
CA HIS A 109 16.90 10.21 10.93
C HIS A 109 17.17 11.37 11.91
N ARG A 110 16.11 12.10 12.21
CA ARG A 110 15.98 13.08 13.29
C ARG A 110 15.22 12.42 14.45
N PRO A 111 15.38 12.89 15.70
CA PRO A 111 14.67 12.32 16.84
C PRO A 111 13.15 12.19 16.64
N ALA A 112 12.51 13.22 16.06
CA ALA A 112 11.07 13.23 15.79
C ALA A 112 10.62 12.16 14.77
N ASP A 113 11.51 11.70 13.87
CA ASP A 113 11.15 10.62 12.93
C ASP A 113 10.94 9.31 13.69
N LEU A 114 11.78 9.03 14.71
CA LEU A 114 11.67 7.80 15.51
C LEU A 114 10.36 7.75 16.29
N ASP A 115 9.84 8.89 16.75
CA ASP A 115 8.56 8.95 17.45
C ASP A 115 7.41 8.57 16.51
N GLY A 116 7.42 9.08 15.27
CA GLY A 116 6.45 8.70 14.24
C GLY A 116 6.56 7.23 13.84
N ILE A 117 7.78 6.73 13.64
CA ILE A 117 8.03 5.32 13.30
C ILE A 117 7.53 4.39 14.43
N ARG A 118 7.79 4.73 15.70
CA ARG A 118 7.30 3.95 16.85
C ARG A 118 5.78 3.98 16.98
N ALA A 119 5.13 5.11 16.70
CA ALA A 119 3.68 5.20 16.70
C ALA A 119 3.06 4.26 15.65
N LEU A 120 3.59 4.26 14.43
CA LEU A 120 3.14 3.36 13.36
C LEU A 120 3.38 1.88 13.71
N GLN A 121 4.50 1.58 14.36
CA GLN A 121 4.75 0.22 14.86
C GLN A 121 3.75 -0.20 15.95
N ALA A 122 3.36 0.71 16.84
CA ALA A 122 2.34 0.41 17.85
C ALA A 122 0.96 0.16 17.20
N GLU A 123 0.59 0.93 16.17
CA GLU A 123 -0.62 0.68 15.38
C GLU A 123 -0.57 -0.67 14.66
N PHE A 124 0.58 -1.01 14.07
CA PHE A 124 0.82 -2.32 13.44
C PHE A 124 0.67 -3.47 14.43
N ALA A 125 1.30 -3.38 15.59
CA ALA A 125 1.19 -4.39 16.64
C ALA A 125 -0.26 -4.55 17.14
N ALA A 126 -0.99 -3.45 17.32
CA ALA A 126 -2.40 -3.49 17.70
C ALA A 126 -3.27 -4.17 16.62
N ALA A 127 -3.01 -3.92 15.34
CA ALA A 127 -3.71 -4.60 14.24
C ALA A 127 -3.41 -6.11 14.19
N VAL A 128 -2.17 -6.51 14.46
CA VAL A 128 -1.78 -7.93 14.57
C VAL A 128 -2.51 -8.62 15.72
N GLU A 129 -2.54 -8.00 16.91
CA GLU A 129 -3.27 -8.52 18.08
C GLU A 129 -4.78 -8.63 17.82
N ALA A 130 -5.35 -7.66 17.11
CA ALA A 130 -6.76 -7.67 16.71
C ALA A 130 -7.08 -8.65 15.57
N GLN A 131 -6.07 -9.28 14.96
CA GLN A 131 -6.20 -10.08 13.74
C GLN A 131 -6.87 -9.30 12.58
N ASP A 132 -6.60 -7.99 12.50
CA ASP A 132 -7.09 -7.13 11.43
C ASP A 132 -6.05 -7.06 10.31
N ALA A 133 -6.22 -7.93 9.30
CA ALA A 133 -5.30 -8.03 8.18
C ALA A 133 -5.22 -6.73 7.36
N LEU A 134 -6.33 -6.00 7.20
CA LEU A 134 -6.34 -4.75 6.42
C LEU A 134 -5.55 -3.66 7.15
N ALA A 135 -5.84 -3.46 8.45
CA ALA A 135 -5.12 -2.49 9.25
C ALA A 135 -3.64 -2.85 9.38
N MET A 136 -3.31 -4.14 9.53
CA MET A 136 -1.92 -4.61 9.59
C MET A 136 -1.18 -4.30 8.28
N ILE A 137 -1.76 -4.62 7.12
CA ILE A 137 -1.13 -4.35 5.81
C ILE A 137 -0.91 -2.85 5.60
N ALA A 138 -1.91 -2.03 5.94
CA ALA A 138 -1.83 -0.57 5.78
C ALA A 138 -0.78 0.05 6.69
N THR A 139 -0.76 -0.31 7.97
CA THR A 139 0.20 0.18 8.96
C THR A 139 1.62 -0.31 8.68
N ASN A 140 1.80 -1.53 8.17
CA ASN A 140 3.08 -2.05 7.70
C ASN A 140 3.68 -1.17 6.59
N ALA A 141 2.88 -0.86 5.56
CA ALA A 141 3.32 -0.01 4.46
C ALA A 141 3.64 1.42 4.95
N ALA A 142 2.83 1.96 5.85
CA ALA A 142 3.07 3.28 6.45
C ALA A 142 4.36 3.32 7.29
N PHE A 143 4.62 2.29 8.09
CA PHE A 143 5.84 2.12 8.89
C PHE A 143 7.09 2.17 8.01
N HIS A 144 7.13 1.36 6.95
CA HIS A 144 8.29 1.33 6.05
C HIS A 144 8.44 2.60 5.19
N LEU A 145 7.32 3.25 4.84
CA LEU A 145 7.37 4.54 4.17
C LEU A 145 7.98 5.62 5.09
N ALA A 146 7.60 5.65 6.37
CA ALA A 146 8.16 6.58 7.36
C ALA A 146 9.67 6.36 7.57
N ILE A 147 10.12 5.10 7.60
CA ILE A 147 11.57 4.76 7.59
C ILE A 147 12.25 5.35 6.35
N ALA A 148 11.67 5.17 5.16
CA ALA A 148 12.27 5.70 3.94
C ALA A 148 12.33 7.23 3.90
N GLU A 149 11.30 7.90 4.42
CA GLU A 149 11.29 9.37 4.58
C GLU A 149 12.36 9.86 5.55
N ALA A 150 12.60 9.13 6.65
CA ALA A 150 13.67 9.41 7.60
C ALA A 150 15.07 9.32 6.96
N GLY A 151 15.21 8.55 5.88
CA GLY A 151 16.43 8.45 5.07
C GLY A 151 16.73 9.65 4.16
N ARG A 152 15.82 10.62 4.05
CA ARG A 152 16.00 11.90 3.35
C ARG A 152 16.39 11.80 1.86
N ASN A 153 16.01 10.71 1.20
CA ASN A 153 16.16 10.57 -0.25
C ASN A 153 14.78 10.47 -0.93
N PRO A 154 14.24 11.58 -1.47
CA PRO A 154 12.88 11.60 -2.03
C PRO A 154 12.71 10.70 -3.26
N TYR A 155 13.79 10.42 -4.00
CA TYR A 155 13.75 9.48 -5.12
C TYR A 155 13.50 8.05 -4.64
N PHE A 156 14.26 7.58 -3.65
CA PHE A 156 14.02 6.26 -3.06
C PHE A 156 12.67 6.18 -2.35
N THR A 157 12.25 7.22 -1.63
CA THR A 157 10.92 7.26 -1.00
C THR A 157 9.80 7.08 -2.04
N SER A 158 9.84 7.82 -3.16
CA SER A 158 8.81 7.72 -4.20
C SER A 158 8.78 6.36 -4.90
N LEU A 159 9.95 5.78 -5.20
CA LEU A 159 10.07 4.45 -5.78
C LEU A 159 9.56 3.38 -4.82
N PHE A 160 9.98 3.45 -3.55
CA PHE A 160 9.60 2.48 -2.55
C PHE A 160 8.11 2.55 -2.21
N LYS A 161 7.50 3.75 -2.17
CA LYS A 161 6.05 3.91 -2.01
C LYS A 161 5.28 3.09 -3.05
N ARG A 162 5.67 3.14 -4.33
CA ARG A 162 5.02 2.37 -5.39
C ARG A 162 5.16 0.86 -5.17
N LEU A 163 6.34 0.41 -4.73
CA LEU A 163 6.57 -1.01 -4.43
C LEU A 163 5.81 -1.49 -3.19
N LEU A 164 5.66 -0.63 -2.17
CA LEU A 164 4.85 -0.89 -0.99
C LEU A 164 3.37 -0.97 -1.36
N ASP A 165 2.88 -0.10 -2.24
CA ASP A 165 1.50 -0.13 -2.75
C ASP A 165 1.21 -1.43 -3.50
N GLU A 166 2.14 -1.89 -4.35
CA GLU A 166 2.04 -3.22 -4.98
C GLU A 166 2.07 -4.34 -3.92
N GLY A 167 2.96 -4.21 -2.94
CA GLY A 167 3.10 -5.15 -1.83
C GLY A 167 1.82 -5.28 -1.00
N ARG A 168 1.09 -4.17 -0.78
CA ARG A 168 -0.21 -4.18 -0.10
C ARG A 168 -1.22 -5.08 -0.83
N ARG A 169 -1.33 -4.92 -2.16
CA ARG A 169 -2.22 -5.73 -3.00
C ARG A 169 -1.84 -7.22 -2.94
N ILE A 170 -0.54 -7.53 -3.02
CA ILE A 170 -0.04 -8.90 -2.95
C ILE A 170 -0.27 -9.52 -1.57
N LEU A 171 0.03 -8.81 -0.49
CA LEU A 171 -0.19 -9.28 0.88
C LEU A 171 -1.69 -9.49 1.15
N ARG A 172 -2.55 -8.62 0.61
CA ARG A 172 -4.00 -8.79 0.74
C ARG A 172 -4.49 -10.08 0.08
N LEU A 173 -4.00 -10.40 -1.13
CA LEU A 173 -4.28 -11.69 -1.76
C LEU A 173 -3.77 -12.85 -0.90
N TYR A 174 -2.54 -12.75 -0.38
CA TYR A 174 -1.97 -13.76 0.51
C TYR A 174 -2.87 -14.00 1.73
N TYR A 175 -3.16 -12.97 2.53
CA TYR A 175 -3.92 -13.15 3.77
C TYR A 175 -5.37 -13.60 3.52
N GLN A 176 -6.02 -13.15 2.44
CA GLN A 176 -7.32 -13.69 2.03
C GLN A 176 -7.26 -15.22 1.80
N SER A 177 -6.19 -15.72 1.18
CA SER A 177 -5.98 -17.16 0.96
C SER A 177 -5.68 -17.97 2.24
N TYR A 178 -5.36 -17.30 3.35
CA TYR A 178 -5.10 -17.88 4.68
C TYR A 178 -6.15 -17.47 5.73
N HIS A 179 -7.35 -17.05 5.29
CA HIS A 179 -8.45 -16.64 6.16
C HIS A 179 -8.09 -15.50 7.13
N ASP A 180 -7.28 -14.55 6.66
CA ASP A 180 -6.82 -13.37 7.39
C ASP A 180 -6.15 -13.68 8.75
N ARG A 181 -5.56 -14.87 8.90
CA ARG A 181 -4.78 -15.23 10.10
C ARG A 181 -3.39 -14.61 10.07
N LEU A 182 -3.07 -13.83 11.10
CA LEU A 182 -1.83 -13.08 11.18
C LEU A 182 -0.83 -13.73 12.14
N PRO A 183 0.43 -13.97 11.72
CA PRO A 183 1.48 -14.39 12.64
C PRO A 183 2.05 -13.20 13.45
N HIS A 184 2.39 -13.42 14.72
CA HIS A 184 2.95 -12.36 15.59
C HIS A 184 4.41 -11.98 15.26
N ARG A 185 5.11 -12.81 14.48
CA ARG A 185 6.56 -12.70 14.25
C ARG A 185 7.03 -11.33 13.71
N PHE A 186 6.20 -10.63 12.94
CA PHE A 186 6.57 -9.34 12.35
C PHE A 186 6.72 -8.21 13.37
N VAL A 187 6.07 -8.31 14.52
CA VAL A 187 6.12 -7.26 15.55
C VAL A 187 7.53 -7.12 16.11
N GLU A 188 8.15 -8.24 16.49
CA GLU A 188 9.50 -8.28 17.05
C GLU A 188 10.55 -7.75 16.07
N GLU A 189 10.41 -8.10 14.78
CA GLU A 189 11.35 -7.69 13.73
C GLU A 189 11.36 -6.18 13.49
N HIS A 190 10.19 -5.53 13.53
CA HIS A 190 10.10 -4.08 13.43
C HIS A 190 10.77 -3.39 14.62
N ASP A 191 10.63 -3.91 15.83
CA ASP A 191 11.27 -3.35 17.02
C ASP A 191 12.82 -3.44 16.92
N GLU A 192 13.34 -4.55 16.39
CA GLU A 192 14.78 -4.69 16.09
C GLU A 192 15.26 -3.67 15.06
N MET A 193 14.48 -3.43 13.99
CA MET A 193 14.80 -2.43 12.97
C MET A 193 14.83 -1.02 13.59
N ILE A 194 13.84 -0.66 14.41
CA ILE A 194 13.79 0.64 15.10
C ILE A 194 15.02 0.80 16.00
N ALA A 195 15.39 -0.24 16.75
CA ALA A 195 16.56 -0.21 17.63
C ALA A 195 17.86 0.02 16.83
N ALA A 196 18.05 -0.68 15.71
CA ALA A 196 19.21 -0.51 14.83
C ALA A 196 19.29 0.90 14.22
N ILE A 197 18.16 1.43 13.75
CA ILE A 197 18.06 2.79 13.21
C ILE A 197 18.41 3.81 14.30
N ALA A 198 17.82 3.68 15.49
CA ALA A 198 18.06 4.60 16.61
C ALA A 198 19.52 4.59 17.10
N ALA A 199 20.16 3.41 17.08
CA ALA A 199 21.57 3.25 17.39
C ALA A 199 22.52 3.75 16.28
N ARG A 200 21.97 4.14 15.12
CA ARG A 200 22.73 4.51 13.91
C ARG A 200 23.67 3.39 13.43
N ASP A 201 23.28 2.14 13.63
CA ASP A 201 24.02 1.00 13.12
C ASP A 201 23.60 0.73 11.66
N LEU A 202 24.34 1.35 10.73
CA LEU A 202 24.05 1.25 9.30
C LEU A 202 24.17 -0.18 8.76
N ALA A 203 25.09 -0.98 9.29
CA ALA A 203 25.31 -2.34 8.82
C ALA A 203 24.21 -3.27 9.32
N LEU A 204 23.82 -3.15 10.59
CA LEU A 204 22.70 -3.90 11.14
C LEU A 204 21.39 -3.50 10.48
N SER A 205 21.16 -2.20 10.26
CA SER A 205 19.94 -1.69 9.61
C SER A 205 19.78 -2.20 8.18
N GLU A 206 20.86 -2.24 7.40
CA GLU A 206 20.85 -2.82 6.05
C GLU A 206 20.52 -4.31 6.09
N ARG A 207 21.16 -5.05 7.00
CA ARG A 207 20.96 -6.50 7.15
C ARG A 207 19.53 -6.84 7.57
N LEU A 208 18.96 -6.10 8.54
CA LEU A 208 17.58 -6.29 8.99
C LEU A 208 16.58 -5.92 7.88
N GLY A 209 16.83 -4.84 7.14
CA GLY A 209 16.03 -4.49 5.97
C GLY A 209 16.04 -5.61 4.91
N ARG A 210 17.21 -6.22 4.65
CA ARG A 210 17.30 -7.40 3.76
C ARG A 210 16.51 -8.58 4.29
N ALA A 211 16.68 -8.92 5.57
CA ALA A 211 16.00 -10.05 6.19
C ALA A 211 14.47 -9.90 6.12
N HIS A 212 13.96 -8.72 6.44
CA HIS A 212 12.54 -8.41 6.37
C HIS A 212 12.00 -8.56 4.93
N ALA A 213 12.73 -8.07 3.92
CA ALA A 213 12.36 -8.26 2.53
C ALA A 213 12.33 -9.74 2.12
N ASP A 214 13.36 -10.51 2.49
CA ASP A 214 13.44 -11.95 2.18
C ASP A 214 12.25 -12.73 2.78
N GLN A 215 11.75 -12.31 3.95
CA GLN A 215 10.57 -12.91 4.58
C GLN A 215 9.28 -12.64 3.81
N ILE A 216 9.09 -11.40 3.34
CA ILE A 216 7.95 -11.06 2.47
C ILE A 216 8.02 -11.90 1.18
N VAL A 217 9.20 -11.98 0.55
CA VAL A 217 9.41 -12.78 -0.66
C VAL A 217 9.02 -14.25 -0.43
N GLU A 218 9.44 -14.82 0.69
CA GLU A 218 9.09 -16.20 1.05
C GLU A 218 7.59 -16.40 1.26
N GLN A 219 6.90 -15.44 1.90
CA GLN A 219 5.44 -15.50 2.04
C GLN A 219 4.73 -15.46 0.68
N VAL A 220 5.11 -14.54 -0.20
CA VAL A 220 4.50 -14.42 -1.52
C VAL A 220 4.80 -15.64 -2.39
N ARG A 221 6.00 -16.23 -2.29
CA ARG A 221 6.31 -17.50 -2.98
C ARG A 221 5.40 -18.64 -2.54
N LYS A 222 5.05 -18.72 -1.25
CA LYS A 222 4.08 -19.72 -0.76
C LYS A 222 2.68 -19.55 -1.34
N LEU A 223 2.28 -18.32 -1.68
CA LEU A 223 1.03 -18.08 -2.41
C LEU A 223 1.10 -18.69 -3.82
N LEU A 224 2.22 -18.48 -4.53
CA LEU A 224 2.39 -18.86 -5.93
C LEU A 224 2.51 -20.38 -6.16
N VAL A 225 3.06 -21.11 -5.19
CA VAL A 225 3.36 -22.55 -5.33
C VAL A 225 2.26 -23.45 -4.71
N ARG A 226 1.14 -22.87 -4.29
CA ARG A 226 0.02 -23.63 -3.71
C ARG A 226 -0.58 -24.59 -4.76
N ASP A 227 -0.65 -25.88 -4.43
CA ASP A 227 -1.33 -26.88 -5.26
C ASP A 227 -2.83 -26.87 -4.95
N GLU A 228 -3.62 -26.32 -5.88
CA GLU A 228 -5.08 -26.29 -5.79
C GLU A 228 -5.73 -27.27 -6.78
N ARG A 229 -4.96 -28.19 -7.37
CA ARG A 229 -5.53 -29.18 -8.28
C ARG A 229 -6.53 -30.05 -7.53
N LEU A 230 -7.70 -30.24 -8.14
CA LEU A 230 -8.70 -31.17 -7.63
C LEU A 230 -8.15 -32.60 -7.73
N GLU A 231 -8.15 -33.32 -6.62
CA GLU A 231 -8.00 -34.77 -6.67
C GLU A 231 -9.27 -35.36 -7.27
N ILE A 232 -9.27 -35.55 -8.58
CA ILE A 232 -10.33 -36.27 -9.26
C ILE A 232 -10.06 -37.76 -9.02
N GLY A 233 -10.73 -38.32 -8.01
CA GLY A 233 -10.71 -39.76 -7.74
C GLY A 233 -11.19 -40.54 -8.96
N MET A 234 -10.41 -41.55 -9.37
CA MET A 234 -10.80 -42.54 -10.38
C MET A 234 -11.68 -43.63 -9.79
#